data_AF-A0AAD4P4E8-F1
#
_entry.id   AF-A0AAD4P4E8-F1
#
_cell.length_a   1.000
_cell.length_b   1.000
_cell.length_c   1.000
_cell.angle_alpha   90.00
_cell.angle_beta   90.00
_cell.angle_gamma   90.00
#
_symmetry.space_group_name_H-M   'P 1'
#
loop_
_entity.id
_entity.type
_entity.pdbx_description
1 polymer ?
#
loop_
_entity_poly.entity_id
_entity_poly.type
_entity_poly.pdbx_seq_one_letter_code
_entity_poly.pdbx_strand_id
1 'polypeptide(L)'
;MKTSSKQLFLLIAVMSFRSLLVAAADPDPRQDFCVAVNETDVKIHVNGWICKDPTTVKTDDFYYAGALNVPHEIVSPYGVAFTPVFVPELPGLNTQGLGLTRVDYLPNGLNVPHTHPRATEVITVLEGTLYAGFMTADADPNTLYARDKIFSA
;
A
#
# COMPACT_ATOMS: atom_id res chain seq x y z
N MET A 1 6.86 22.83 -41.99
CA MET A 1 7.27 23.78 -40.93
C MET A 1 8.72 23.46 -40.55
N LYS A 2 9.66 24.43 -40.65
CA LYS A 2 11.06 24.24 -40.24
C LYS A 2 11.17 24.54 -38.74
N THR A 3 11.33 23.51 -37.91
CA THR A 3 11.64 23.67 -36.48
C THR A 3 13.08 24.17 -36.34
N SER A 4 13.26 25.31 -35.67
CA SER A 4 14.59 25.88 -35.40
C SER A 4 15.31 25.08 -34.30
N SER A 5 16.64 25.02 -34.34
CA SER A 5 17.46 24.34 -33.32
C SER A 5 17.10 24.77 -31.88
N LYS A 6 16.81 26.06 -31.67
CA LYS A 6 16.36 26.58 -30.36
C LYS A 6 15.01 26.01 -29.92
N GLN A 7 14.09 25.81 -30.86
CA GLN A 7 12.79 25.20 -30.59
C GLN A 7 12.95 23.71 -30.26
N LEU A 8 13.88 23.02 -30.91
CA LEU A 8 14.21 21.61 -30.60
C LEU A 8 14.80 21.47 -29.19
N PHE A 9 15.76 22.32 -28.81
CA PHE A 9 16.32 22.32 -27.45
C PHE A 9 15.28 22.64 -26.38
N LEU A 10 14.39 23.60 -26.63
CA LEU A 10 13.29 23.91 -25.72
C LEU A 10 12.32 22.73 -25.59
N LEU A 11 12.01 22.04 -26.70
CA LEU A 11 11.16 20.84 -26.68
C LEU A 11 11.78 19.72 -25.85
N ILE A 12 13.08 19.45 -26.04
CA ILE A 12 13.82 18.43 -25.28
C ILE A 12 13.84 18.78 -23.79
N ALA A 13 14.10 20.03 -23.44
CA ALA A 13 14.10 20.49 -22.04
C ALA A 13 12.72 20.38 -21.37
N VAL A 14 11.63 20.69 -22.09
CA VAL A 14 10.26 20.54 -21.57
C VAL A 14 9.89 19.06 -21.40
N MET A 15 10.29 18.19 -22.32
CA MET A 15 10.04 16.75 -22.23
C MET A 15 10.84 16.09 -21.09
N SER A 16 12.10 16.49 -20.89
CA SER A 16 12.94 15.97 -19.80
C SER A 16 12.51 16.46 -18.41
N PHE A 17 11.93 17.67 -18.32
CA PHE A 17 11.37 18.18 -17.06
C PHE A 17 10.12 17.40 -16.62
N ARG A 18 9.32 16.88 -17.56
CA ARG A 18 8.14 16.04 -17.24
C ARG A 18 8.51 14.63 -16.76
N SER A 19 9.65 14.08 -17.18
CA SER A 19 10.12 12.77 -16.74
C SER A 19 10.63 12.71 -15.28
N LEU A 20 10.74 13.86 -14.60
CA LEU A 20 11.14 13.93 -13.19
C LEU A 20 9.97 13.69 -12.21
N LEU A 21 8.73 13.69 -12.70
CA LEU A 21 7.54 13.43 -11.88
C LEU A 21 7.17 11.95 -11.96
N VAL A 22 7.98 11.08 -11.35
CA VAL A 22 7.57 9.69 -11.10
C VAL A 22 6.65 9.70 -9.88
N ALA A 23 5.35 9.51 -10.13
CA ALA A 23 4.41 9.18 -9.06
C ALA A 23 4.53 7.68 -8.77
N ALA A 24 5.09 7.35 -7.60
CA ALA A 24 5.20 5.96 -7.13
C ALA A 24 4.01 5.50 -6.27
N ALA A 25 3.01 6.38 -6.09
CA ALA A 25 1.76 6.09 -5.40
C ALA A 25 0.72 5.50 -6.35
N ASP A 26 -0.36 4.96 -5.78
CA ASP A 26 -1.50 4.48 -6.55
C ASP A 26 -2.15 5.62 -7.37
N PRO A 27 -2.57 5.37 -8.63
CA PRO A 27 -3.27 6.36 -9.44
C PRO A 27 -4.63 6.75 -8.84
N ASP A 28 -4.99 8.03 -8.96
CA ASP A 28 -6.31 8.51 -8.54
C ASP A 28 -7.45 7.76 -9.27
N PRO A 29 -8.54 7.41 -8.57
CA PRO A 29 -9.71 6.78 -9.19
C PRO A 29 -10.36 7.71 -10.21
N ARG A 30 -10.85 7.14 -11.32
CA ARG A 30 -11.54 7.89 -12.40
C ARG A 30 -13.06 7.80 -12.35
N GLN A 31 -13.57 7.03 -11.38
CA GLN A 31 -14.97 6.76 -11.12
C GLN A 31 -15.12 6.36 -9.65
N ASP A 32 -16.35 6.29 -9.14
CA ASP A 32 -16.61 6.01 -7.73
C ASP A 32 -16.02 4.66 -7.27
N PHE A 33 -16.10 3.62 -8.10
CA PHE A 33 -15.54 2.32 -7.79
C PHE A 33 -15.07 1.56 -9.04
N CYS A 34 -14.12 0.66 -8.85
CA CYS A 34 -13.66 -0.32 -9.84
C CYS A 34 -13.32 -1.61 -9.09
N VAL A 35 -14.33 -2.41 -8.75
CA VAL A 35 -14.14 -3.68 -8.03
C VAL A 35 -13.24 -4.61 -8.84
N ALA A 36 -12.17 -5.14 -8.24
CA ALA A 36 -11.28 -6.06 -8.93
C ALA A 36 -11.99 -7.38 -9.31
N VAL A 37 -11.72 -7.88 -10.51
CA VAL A 37 -12.03 -9.27 -10.89
C VAL A 37 -10.88 -10.20 -10.50
N ASN A 38 -11.20 -11.47 -10.29
CA ASN A 38 -10.15 -12.46 -10.05
C ASN A 38 -9.34 -12.67 -11.34
N GLU A 39 -8.01 -12.68 -11.23
CA GLU A 39 -7.10 -12.82 -12.38
C GLU A 39 -7.32 -14.13 -13.15
N THR A 40 -7.84 -15.16 -12.49
CA THR A 40 -8.21 -16.42 -13.15
C THR A 40 -9.35 -16.27 -14.17
N ASP A 41 -10.17 -15.24 -14.03
CA ASP A 41 -11.35 -15.02 -14.85
C ASP A 41 -10.99 -14.28 -16.16
N VAL A 42 -9.84 -13.60 -16.20
CA VAL A 42 -9.45 -12.71 -17.31
C VAL A 42 -7.94 -12.79 -17.60
N LYS A 43 -7.56 -13.19 -18.83
CA LYS A 43 -6.15 -13.29 -19.28
C LYS A 43 -5.51 -11.95 -19.69
N ILE A 44 -5.94 -10.84 -19.10
CA ILE A 44 -5.46 -9.49 -19.44
C ILE A 44 -4.69 -8.94 -18.24
N HIS A 45 -3.46 -8.46 -18.48
CA HIS A 45 -2.62 -7.86 -17.46
C HIS A 45 -2.61 -6.34 -17.64
N VAL A 46 -2.83 -5.62 -16.55
CA VAL A 46 -2.79 -4.15 -16.47
C VAL A 46 -2.03 -3.74 -15.20
N ASN A 47 -1.78 -2.44 -15.01
CA ASN A 47 -1.35 -1.95 -13.71
C ASN A 47 -2.54 -1.97 -12.74
N GLY A 48 -2.47 -2.79 -11.69
CA GLY A 48 -3.61 -3.09 -10.81
C GLY A 48 -4.52 -4.18 -11.39
N TRP A 49 -5.84 -4.06 -11.17
CA TRP A 49 -6.82 -5.06 -11.58
C TRP A 49 -7.85 -4.52 -12.57
N ILE A 50 -8.36 -5.41 -13.42
CA ILE A 50 -9.50 -5.12 -14.30
C ILE A 50 -10.76 -4.93 -13.44
N CYS A 51 -11.59 -3.95 -13.81
CA CYS A 51 -12.86 -3.69 -13.13
C CYS A 51 -13.92 -4.73 -13.51
N LYS A 52 -14.64 -5.22 -12.51
CA LYS A 52 -15.91 -5.95 -12.65
C LYS A 52 -16.96 -5.06 -13.32
N ASP A 53 -17.90 -5.68 -14.05
CA ASP A 53 -19.05 -4.96 -14.63
C ASP A 53 -19.82 -4.23 -13.51
N PRO A 54 -19.96 -2.89 -13.56
CA PRO A 54 -20.63 -2.10 -12.53
C PRO A 54 -22.07 -2.54 -12.24
N THR A 55 -22.75 -3.15 -13.21
CA THR A 55 -24.14 -3.65 -13.04
C THR A 55 -24.22 -4.93 -12.22
N THR A 56 -23.09 -5.61 -12.03
CA THR A 56 -22.98 -6.88 -11.28
C THR A 56 -22.33 -6.71 -9.91
N VAL A 57 -21.89 -5.50 -9.58
CA VAL A 57 -21.29 -5.14 -8.29
C VAL A 57 -22.33 -5.25 -7.18
N LYS A 58 -21.91 -5.77 -6.03
CA LYS A 58 -22.74 -6.01 -4.85
C LYS A 58 -22.11 -5.37 -3.62
N THR A 59 -22.90 -5.23 -2.56
CA THR A 59 -22.42 -4.78 -1.24
C THR A 59 -21.27 -5.62 -0.73
N ASP A 60 -21.31 -6.92 -0.99
CA ASP A 60 -20.31 -7.89 -0.51
C ASP A 60 -18.93 -7.65 -1.15
N ASP A 61 -18.85 -6.97 -2.31
CA ASP A 61 -17.57 -6.58 -2.92
C ASP A 61 -16.82 -5.51 -2.09
N PHE A 62 -17.50 -4.84 -1.16
CA PHE A 62 -16.97 -3.79 -0.29
C PHE A 62 -16.99 -4.17 1.20
N TYR A 63 -17.35 -5.42 1.51
CA TYR A 63 -17.45 -5.89 2.89
C TYR A 63 -16.44 -7.00 3.15
N TYR A 64 -15.59 -6.81 4.17
CA TYR A 64 -14.61 -7.80 4.58
C TYR A 64 -14.98 -8.40 5.95
N ALA A 65 -15.27 -9.70 5.95
CA ALA A 65 -15.57 -10.48 7.14
C ALA A 65 -14.38 -11.34 7.63
N GLY A 66 -13.13 -10.96 7.33
CA GLY A 66 -11.95 -11.78 7.64
C GLY A 66 -11.44 -11.66 9.06
N ALA A 67 -12.34 -11.67 10.04
CA ALA A 67 -12.02 -11.87 11.45
C ALA A 67 -11.04 -10.83 12.08
N LEU A 68 -11.01 -9.58 11.58
CA LEU A 68 -10.17 -8.51 12.16
C LEU A 68 -10.53 -8.17 13.62
N ASN A 69 -11.70 -8.60 14.09
CA ASN A 69 -12.19 -8.40 15.45
C ASN A 69 -11.64 -9.43 16.46
N VAL A 70 -10.89 -10.43 16.01
CA VAL A 70 -10.26 -11.43 16.89
C VAL A 70 -8.75 -11.51 16.59
N PRO A 71 -7.92 -11.84 17.60
CA PRO A 71 -6.50 -12.09 17.35
C PRO A 71 -6.28 -13.30 16.44
N HIS A 72 -5.32 -13.19 15.52
CA HIS A 72 -4.88 -14.31 14.70
C HIS A 72 -3.98 -15.28 15.48
N GLU A 73 -4.00 -16.57 15.14
CA GLU A 73 -3.11 -17.56 15.76
C GLU A 73 -1.65 -17.31 15.37
N ILE A 74 -0.78 -17.14 16.37
CA ILE A 74 0.64 -16.85 16.13
C ILE A 74 1.45 -18.14 16.15
N VAL A 75 1.77 -18.66 14.96
CA VAL A 75 2.65 -19.82 14.75
C VAL A 75 4.07 -19.45 14.32
N SER A 76 4.29 -18.17 14.01
CA SER A 76 5.59 -17.65 13.54
C SER A 76 6.65 -17.72 14.64
N PRO A 77 7.90 -18.12 14.34
CA PRO A 77 9.00 -18.09 15.31
C PRO A 77 9.36 -16.67 15.77
N TYR A 78 8.93 -15.64 15.03
CA TYR A 78 9.11 -14.24 15.39
C TYR A 78 8.01 -13.72 16.33
N GLY A 79 7.02 -14.56 16.69
CA GLY A 79 5.95 -14.17 17.59
C GLY A 79 5.04 -13.08 17.02
N VAL A 80 4.85 -13.04 15.70
CA VAL A 80 3.98 -12.08 15.00
C VAL A 80 3.11 -12.78 13.95
N ALA A 81 1.87 -12.34 13.81
CA ALA A 81 0.95 -12.76 12.74
C ALA A 81 0.35 -11.55 12.03
N PHE A 82 0.08 -11.71 10.74
CA PHE A 82 -0.48 -10.67 9.87
C PHE A 82 -1.81 -11.14 9.29
N THR A 83 -2.83 -10.30 9.37
CA THR A 83 -4.09 -10.47 8.65
C THR A 83 -4.24 -9.32 7.66
N PRO A 84 -3.80 -9.49 6.41
CA PRO A 84 -3.86 -8.45 5.38
C PRO A 84 -5.29 -8.26 4.86
N VAL A 85 -5.59 -7.04 4.45
CA VAL A 85 -6.79 -6.62 3.75
C VAL A 85 -6.37 -5.70 2.61
N PHE A 86 -5.94 -6.32 1.52
CA PHE A 86 -5.61 -5.65 0.28
C PHE A 86 -6.63 -6.01 -0.80
N VAL A 87 -6.38 -5.60 -2.05
CA VAL A 87 -7.30 -5.89 -3.17
C VAL A 87 -7.66 -7.38 -3.32
N PRO A 88 -6.75 -8.36 -3.13
CA PRO A 88 -7.12 -9.76 -3.20
C PRO A 88 -8.13 -10.21 -2.13
N GLU A 89 -8.07 -9.64 -0.92
CA GLU A 89 -8.97 -9.97 0.18
C GLU A 89 -10.26 -9.13 0.15
N LEU A 90 -10.18 -7.88 -0.31
CA LEU A 90 -11.29 -6.93 -0.44
C LEU A 90 -11.25 -6.25 -1.82
N PRO A 91 -11.88 -6.85 -2.84
CA PRO A 91 -11.82 -6.38 -4.23
C PRO A 91 -12.29 -4.94 -4.45
N GLY A 92 -13.17 -4.43 -3.58
CA GLY A 92 -13.63 -3.03 -3.59
C GLY A 92 -12.54 -2.00 -3.29
N LEU A 93 -11.37 -2.40 -2.76
CA LEU A 93 -10.23 -1.50 -2.55
C LEU A 93 -9.50 -1.12 -3.83
N ASN A 94 -9.75 -1.82 -4.94
CA ASN A 94 -9.09 -1.50 -6.20
C ASN A 94 -9.40 -0.05 -6.63
N THR A 95 -8.33 0.64 -7.04
CA THR A 95 -8.28 2.09 -7.35
C THR A 95 -8.51 3.06 -6.18
N GLN A 96 -8.70 2.58 -4.94
CA GLN A 96 -9.02 3.45 -3.80
C GLN A 96 -7.78 3.95 -3.04
N GLY A 97 -6.59 3.45 -3.35
CA GLY A 97 -5.34 3.88 -2.73
C GLY A 97 -5.20 3.54 -1.24
N LEU A 98 -5.91 2.50 -0.79
CA LEU A 98 -5.93 2.05 0.61
C LEU A 98 -5.59 0.57 0.72
N GLY A 99 -4.91 0.25 1.82
CA GLY A 99 -4.68 -1.11 2.28
C GLY A 99 -4.66 -1.11 3.81
N LEU A 100 -5.04 -2.23 4.41
CA LEU A 100 -5.06 -2.40 5.86
C LEU A 100 -4.44 -3.74 6.21
N THR A 101 -3.74 -3.81 7.34
CA THR A 101 -3.29 -5.08 7.91
C THR A 101 -3.50 -5.03 9.42
N ARG A 102 -4.14 -6.05 10.00
CA ARG A 102 -4.07 -6.29 11.44
C ARG A 102 -2.79 -7.07 11.74
N VAL A 103 -2.06 -6.64 12.76
CA VAL A 103 -0.85 -7.33 13.21
C VAL A 103 -1.01 -7.71 14.68
N ASP A 104 -0.87 -9.00 14.98
CA ASP A 104 -0.92 -9.55 16.33
C ASP A 104 0.48 -9.95 16.77
N TYR A 105 0.85 -9.59 18.00
CA TYR A 105 2.17 -9.87 18.59
C TYR A 105 2.04 -10.68 19.88
N LEU A 106 2.89 -11.69 20.03
CA LEU A 106 3.19 -12.26 21.34
C LEU A 106 4.07 -11.28 22.15
N PRO A 107 4.18 -11.45 23.47
CA PRO A 107 5.17 -10.73 24.25
C PRO A 107 6.58 -10.91 23.67
N ASN A 108 7.26 -9.78 23.40
CA ASN A 108 8.57 -9.72 22.72
C ASN A 108 8.58 -10.22 21.26
N GLY A 109 7.41 -10.33 20.62
CA GLY A 109 7.29 -10.58 19.19
C GLY A 109 7.91 -9.45 18.37
N LEU A 110 8.45 -9.79 17.21
CA LEU A 110 9.19 -8.87 16.36
C LEU A 110 8.67 -8.93 14.93
N ASN A 111 8.16 -7.81 14.44
CA ASN A 111 8.09 -7.58 13.00
C ASN A 111 9.47 -7.07 12.58
N VAL A 112 10.21 -7.90 11.86
CA VAL A 112 11.61 -7.62 11.48
C VAL A 112 11.71 -6.32 10.66
N PRO A 113 12.88 -5.65 10.63
CA PRO A 113 13.07 -4.48 9.78
C PRO A 113 12.71 -4.78 8.32
N HIS A 114 11.77 -4.01 7.77
CA HIS A 114 11.23 -4.18 6.42
C HIS A 114 10.90 -2.81 5.80
N THR A 115 10.45 -2.81 4.55
CA THR A 115 10.05 -1.60 3.81
C THR A 115 8.76 -1.82 3.04
N HIS A 116 8.02 -0.73 2.82
CA HIS A 116 6.90 -0.67 1.90
C HIS A 116 7.29 0.17 0.69
N PRO A 117 7.62 -0.43 -0.47
CA PRO A 117 8.23 0.31 -1.58
C PRO A 117 7.30 1.31 -2.28
N ARG A 118 5.99 1.27 -1.99
CA ARG A 118 4.96 2.06 -2.68
C ARG A 118 3.92 2.69 -1.75
N ALA A 119 4.08 2.58 -0.43
CA ALA A 119 3.08 3.05 0.52
C ALA A 119 3.73 3.60 1.79
N THR A 120 3.09 4.61 2.37
CA THR A 120 3.34 5.02 3.76
C THR A 120 2.41 4.22 4.68
N GLU A 121 2.85 3.95 5.90
CA GLU A 121 2.08 3.22 6.91
C GLU A 121 1.69 4.15 8.07
N VAL A 122 0.48 3.96 8.58
CA VAL A 122 0.01 4.55 9.84
C VAL A 122 -0.40 3.41 10.78
N ILE A 123 0.24 3.34 11.94
CA ILE A 123 0.01 2.28 12.94
C ILE A 123 -0.87 2.83 14.06
N THR A 124 -1.89 2.08 14.43
CA THR A 124 -2.70 2.32 15.65
C THR A 124 -2.62 1.09 16.54
N VAL A 125 -2.18 1.26 17.79
CA VAL A 125 -2.15 0.18 18.79
C VAL A 125 -3.55 0.03 19.37
N LEU A 126 -4.14 -1.15 19.24
CA LEU A 126 -5.49 -1.45 19.75
C LEU A 126 -5.47 -2.11 21.14
N GLU A 127 -4.39 -2.85 21.45
CA GLU A 127 -4.21 -3.51 22.74
C GLU A 127 -2.72 -3.65 23.05
N GLY A 128 -2.36 -3.56 24.33
CA GLY A 128 -0.99 -3.74 24.79
C GLY A 128 -0.08 -2.56 24.47
N THR A 129 1.18 -2.86 24.24
CA THR A 129 2.23 -1.85 24.02
C THR A 129 3.19 -2.29 22.91
N LEU A 130 3.48 -1.41 21.96
CA LEU A 130 4.36 -1.67 20.81
C LEU A 130 5.53 -0.68 20.75
N TYR A 131 6.76 -1.18 20.62
CA TYR A 131 7.92 -0.35 20.30
C TYR A 131 8.09 -0.31 18.78
N ALA A 132 7.98 0.87 18.18
CA ALA A 132 8.05 1.05 16.74
C ALA A 132 8.93 2.27 16.36
N GLY A 133 9.53 2.21 15.18
CA GLY A 133 10.34 3.27 14.61
C GLY A 133 10.64 3.01 13.14
N PHE A 134 11.24 4.00 12.47
CA PHE A 134 11.66 3.89 11.08
C PHE A 134 13.09 4.40 10.90
N MET A 135 13.76 3.94 9.85
CA MET A 135 15.13 4.36 9.52
C MET A 135 15.15 5.16 8.23
N THR A 136 15.91 6.25 8.20
CA THR A 136 16.17 6.98 6.96
C THR A 136 17.17 6.23 6.10
N ALA A 137 16.95 6.20 4.79
CA ALA A 137 17.88 5.64 3.81
C ALA A 137 18.91 6.65 3.28
N ASP A 138 18.61 7.95 3.39
CA ASP A 138 19.34 9.01 2.67
C ASP A 138 20.32 9.81 3.55
N ALA A 139 20.48 9.40 4.81
CA ALA A 139 21.40 10.04 5.75
C ALA A 139 22.70 9.22 5.83
N ASP A 140 23.86 9.89 5.86
CA ASP A 140 25.14 9.26 6.20
C ASP A 140 25.59 9.78 7.58
N PRO A 141 25.42 9.00 8.67
CA PRO A 141 24.88 7.63 8.73
C PRO A 141 23.35 7.55 8.75
N ASN A 142 22.80 6.38 8.40
CA ASN A 142 21.37 6.08 8.54
C ASN A 142 20.94 6.36 9.98
N THR A 143 19.86 7.12 10.15
CA THR A 143 19.33 7.50 11.47
C THR A 143 18.05 6.73 11.77
N LEU A 144 17.99 6.08 12.94
CA LEU A 144 16.78 5.47 13.48
C LEU A 144 15.95 6.54 14.20
N TYR A 145 14.69 6.69 13.80
CA TYR A 145 13.69 7.50 14.46
C TYR A 145 12.71 6.58 15.18
N ALA A 146 12.89 6.44 16.48
CA ALA A 146 11.96 5.76 17.37
C ALA A 146 11.74 6.66 18.59
N ARG A 147 10.57 6.57 19.23
CA ARG A 147 10.36 7.23 20.52
C ARG A 147 10.88 6.31 21.62
N ASP A 148 11.44 6.91 22.68
CA ASP A 148 11.74 6.21 23.93
C ASP A 148 10.47 5.69 24.66
N LYS A 149 9.29 6.12 24.19
CA LYS A 149 7.99 5.72 24.73
C LYS A 149 7.37 4.66 23.84
N ILE A 150 6.98 3.56 24.49
CA ILE A 150 6.23 2.47 23.87
C ILE A 150 4.83 3.01 23.50
N PHE A 151 4.38 2.79 22.26
CA PHE A 151 3.01 3.12 21.86
C PHE A 151 2.07 2.22 22.64
N SER A 152 1.01 2.78 23.23
CA SER A 152 0.00 2.02 23.98
C SER A 152 -1.39 2.37 23.47
N ALA A 153 -2.32 1.43 23.61
CA ALA A 153 -3.75 1.69 23.45
C ALA A 153 -4.30 2.55 24.60
#